data_AF-A0A2D6BHP0-F1
#
_entry.id   AF-A0A2D6BHP0-F1
#
_cell.length_a   1.000
_cell.length_b   1.000
_cell.length_c   1.000
_cell.angle_alpha   90.00
_cell.angle_beta   90.00
_cell.angle_gamma   90.00
#
_symmetry.space_group_name_H-M   'P 1'
#
loop_
_entity.id
_entity.type
_entity.pdbx_description
1 polymer ?
#
loop_
_entity_poly.entity_id
_entity_poly.type
_entity_poly.pdbx_seq_one_letter_code
_entity_poly.pdbx_strand_id
1 'polypeptide(L)'
;ETALELVTRGHRLIADDVVEVAVQGTSLTGAAPELIRHHIEIRGIGLLFVPDLFGEKAVMDRARIELVCRLEHWKQGAEYERIGLERHTEEIAGRELPALVLPVRPSGNMATLVEVAVRDHLQRGLRGSAAARLEARFKAGAQ
;
A
#
# COMPACT_ATOMS: atom_id res chain seq x y z
N GLU A 1 12.55 -4.41 7.41
CA GLU A 1 11.09 -4.47 7.63
C GLU A 1 10.38 -3.29 6.99
N THR A 2 9.43 -3.53 6.07
CA THR A 2 8.80 -2.47 5.25
C THR A 2 7.88 -1.56 6.07
N ALA A 3 7.04 -2.13 6.94
CA ALA A 3 6.10 -1.37 7.76
C ALA A 3 6.82 -0.43 8.73
N LEU A 4 7.85 -0.93 9.43
CA LEU A 4 8.69 -0.13 10.33
C LEU A 4 9.42 1.01 9.60
N GLU A 5 9.89 0.76 8.39
CA GLU A 5 10.54 1.79 7.58
C GLU A 5 9.54 2.89 7.18
N LEU A 6 8.30 2.54 6.84
CA LEU A 6 7.24 3.51 6.59
C LEU A 6 6.93 4.34 7.85
N VAL A 7 6.85 3.71 9.02
CA VAL A 7 6.68 4.42 10.30
C VAL A 7 7.82 5.41 10.55
N THR A 8 9.06 4.99 10.34
CA THR A 8 10.25 5.87 10.46
C THR A 8 10.17 7.08 9.52
N ARG A 9 9.51 6.95 8.37
CA ARG A 9 9.28 8.03 7.39
C ARG A 9 8.07 8.92 7.72
N GLY A 10 7.43 8.72 8.87
CA GLY A 10 6.31 9.53 9.36
C GLY A 10 4.92 9.01 8.96
N HIS A 11 4.83 7.79 8.41
CA HIS A 11 3.54 7.14 8.20
C HIS A 11 3.03 6.52 9.51
N ARG A 12 1.76 6.13 9.52
CA ARG A 12 1.11 5.57 10.71
C ARG A 12 0.85 4.08 10.54
N LEU A 13 1.18 3.31 11.56
CA LEU A 13 0.79 1.91 11.66
C LEU A 13 -0.65 1.80 12.16
N ILE A 14 -1.46 0.99 11.48
CA ILE A 14 -2.80 0.63 11.92
C ILE A 14 -2.78 -0.77 12.55
N ALA A 15 -2.21 -1.73 11.82
CA ALA A 15 -2.14 -3.13 12.20
C ALA A 15 -0.91 -3.80 11.58
N ASP A 16 -0.44 -4.86 12.22
CA ASP A 16 0.59 -5.79 11.75
C ASP A 16 0.06 -7.22 11.89
N ASP A 17 0.47 -8.12 11.01
CA ASP A 17 0.01 -9.51 10.84
C ASP A 17 -1.50 -9.72 10.58
N VAL A 18 -2.37 -9.33 11.51
CA VAL A 18 -3.83 -9.55 11.44
C VAL A 18 -4.55 -8.21 11.34
N VAL A 19 -5.43 -8.09 10.34
CA VAL A 19 -6.26 -6.92 10.11
C VAL A 19 -7.73 -7.30 10.23
N GLU A 20 -8.45 -6.66 11.14
CA GLU A 20 -9.91 -6.72 11.22
C GLU A 20 -10.51 -5.76 10.20
N VAL A 21 -11.34 -6.29 9.29
CA VAL A 21 -11.95 -5.50 8.22
C VAL A 21 -13.45 -5.35 8.48
N ALA A 22 -13.91 -4.11 8.55
CA ALA A 22 -15.32 -3.77 8.68
C ALA A 22 -15.84 -3.09 7.40
N VAL A 23 -17.03 -3.53 6.94
CA VAL A 23 -17.72 -2.94 5.79
C VAL A 23 -18.61 -1.79 6.26
N GLN A 24 -18.43 -0.60 5.71
CA GLN A 24 -19.25 0.58 5.97
C GLN A 24 -19.78 1.14 4.64
N GLY A 25 -20.99 0.72 4.26
CA GLY A 25 -21.58 1.04 2.96
C GLY A 25 -20.74 0.47 1.81
N THR A 26 -20.14 1.36 1.02
CA THR A 26 -19.23 1.03 -0.10
C THR A 26 -17.76 1.04 0.31
N SER A 27 -17.43 1.47 1.53
CA SER A 27 -16.05 1.59 2.00
C SER A 27 -15.66 0.45 2.93
N LEU A 28 -14.37 0.16 2.99
CA LEU A 28 -13.76 -0.76 3.95
C LEU A 28 -12.94 0.02 4.96
N THR A 29 -13.04 -0.35 6.23
CA THR A 29 -12.18 0.15 7.32
C THR A 29 -11.38 -1.00 7.89
N GLY A 30 -10.07 -0.83 8.02
CA GLY A 30 -9.16 -1.76 8.68
C GLY A 30 -8.78 -1.27 10.08
N ALA A 31 -8.63 -2.21 11.01
CA ALA A 31 -8.12 -2.00 12.36
C ALA A 31 -7.29 -3.21 12.82
N ALA A 32 -6.47 -3.04 13.85
CA ALA A 32 -5.85 -4.17 14.54
C ALA A 32 -6.81 -4.76 15.60
N PRO A 33 -6.79 -6.09 15.82
CA PRO A 33 -7.40 -6.67 17.02
C PRO A 33 -6.86 -5.98 18.28
N GLU A 34 -7.72 -5.78 19.28
CA GLU A 34 -7.37 -5.05 20.51
C GLU A 34 -6.11 -5.60 21.20
N LEU A 35 -5.97 -6.94 21.24
CA LEU A 35 -4.86 -7.62 21.89
C LEU A 35 -3.48 -7.26 21.31
N ILE A 36 -3.39 -7.06 19.99
CA ILE A 36 -2.13 -6.82 19.28
C ILE A 36 -2.02 -5.38 18.77
N ARG A 37 -2.92 -4.50 19.20
CA ARG A 37 -2.98 -3.11 18.72
C ARG A 37 -1.65 -2.40 18.99
N HIS A 38 -1.16 -1.68 17.98
CA HIS A 38 0.08 -0.90 18.00
C HIS A 38 1.37 -1.69 18.27
N HIS A 39 1.29 -3.02 18.28
CA HIS A 39 2.47 -3.88 18.34
C HIS A 39 2.93 -4.24 16.92
N ILE A 40 4.22 -4.52 16.78
CA ILE A 40 4.85 -5.04 15.57
C ILE A 40 5.87 -6.10 15.94
N GLU A 41 5.95 -7.19 15.19
CA GLU A 41 7.02 -8.19 15.32
C GLU A 41 8.17 -7.85 14.38
N ILE A 42 9.39 -7.80 14.91
CA ILE A 42 10.59 -7.61 14.10
C ILE A 42 11.51 -8.81 14.30
N ARG A 43 11.69 -9.59 13.23
CA ARG A 43 12.55 -10.76 13.25
C ARG A 43 13.96 -10.41 13.71
N GLY A 44 14.44 -11.14 14.72
CA GLY A 44 15.76 -10.92 15.33
C GLY A 44 15.79 -9.86 16.44
N ILE A 45 14.68 -9.15 16.68
CA ILE A 45 14.53 -8.20 17.78
C ILE A 45 13.42 -8.67 18.73
N GLY A 46 12.25 -9.03 18.19
CA GLY A 46 11.08 -9.48 18.94
C GLY A 46 9.89 -8.53 18.80
N LEU A 47 8.96 -8.63 19.74
CA LEU A 47 7.74 -7.83 19.79
C LEU A 47 8.04 -6.42 20.32
N LEU A 48 7.59 -5.40 19.59
CA LEU A 48 7.79 -3.99 19.93
C LEU A 48 6.44 -3.27 20.03
N PHE A 49 6.34 -2.31 20.94
CA PHE A 49 5.24 -1.36 20.99
C PHE A 49 5.64 -0.08 20.26
N VAL A 50 4.96 0.24 19.16
CA VAL A 50 5.36 1.34 18.25
C VAL A 50 5.33 2.72 18.91
N PRO A 51 4.33 3.08 19.75
CA PRO A 51 4.29 4.39 20.41
C PRO A 51 5.50 4.69 21.32
N ASP A 52 6.06 3.67 21.97
CA ASP A 52 7.25 3.86 22.84
C ASP A 52 8.48 4.33 22.06
N LEU A 53 8.55 3.97 20.78
CA LEU A 53 9.71 4.22 19.92
C LEU A 53 9.52 5.44 19.00
N PHE A 54 8.30 5.63 18.49
CA PHE A 54 8.01 6.62 17.44
C PHE A 54 6.94 7.65 17.85
N GLY A 55 6.42 7.53 19.08
CA GLY A 55 5.39 8.40 19.66
C GLY A 55 3.97 8.06 19.23
N GLU A 56 2.99 8.57 19.98
CA GLU A 56 1.55 8.32 19.76
C GLU A 56 1.05 8.65 18.35
N LYS A 57 1.71 9.61 17.67
CA LYS A 57 1.36 10.02 16.31
C LYS A 57 1.78 9.01 15.24
N ALA A 58 2.62 8.03 15.57
CA ALA A 58 3.08 6.99 14.66
C ALA A 58 2.07 5.85 14.48
N VAL A 59 0.94 5.89 15.21
CA VAL A 59 -0.10 4.87 15.12
C VAL A 59 -1.48 5.48 14.91
N MET A 60 -2.43 4.65 14.51
CA MET A 60 -3.83 5.02 14.37
C MET A 60 -4.72 3.78 14.54
N ASP A 61 -5.81 3.89 15.30
CA ASP A 61 -6.68 2.73 15.59
C ASP A 61 -7.37 2.14 14.36
N ARG A 62 -7.71 2.98 13.38
CA ARG A 62 -8.47 2.57 12.20
C ARG A 62 -8.19 3.48 11.01
N ALA A 63 -8.19 2.91 9.82
CA ALA A 63 -8.13 3.68 8.57
C ALA A 63 -8.98 3.03 7.48
N ARG A 64 -9.37 3.82 6.47
CA ARG A 64 -10.00 3.27 5.27
C ARG A 64 -8.98 2.47 4.47
N ILE A 65 -9.44 1.41 3.83
CA ILE A 65 -8.64 0.62 2.90
C ILE A 65 -9.03 1.06 1.48
N GLU A 66 -8.08 1.66 0.76
CA GLU A 66 -8.32 2.26 -0.57
C GLU A 66 -7.43 1.67 -1.67
N LEU A 67 -6.33 1.03 -1.29
CA LEU A 67 -5.34 0.44 -2.20
C LEU A 67 -4.74 -0.81 -1.59
N VAL A 68 -4.65 -1.87 -2.38
CA VAL A 68 -3.91 -3.10 -2.02
C VAL A 68 -2.56 -3.11 -2.74
N CYS A 69 -1.47 -3.19 -1.97
CA CYS A 69 -0.11 -3.36 -2.49
C CYS A 69 0.38 -4.76 -2.16
N ARG A 70 0.21 -5.70 -3.10
CA ARG A 70 0.62 -7.10 -2.95
C ARG A 70 2.11 -7.23 -3.22
N LEU A 71 2.87 -7.63 -2.20
CA LEU A 71 4.31 -7.85 -2.35
C LEU A 71 4.54 -9.29 -2.81
N GLU A 72 5.21 -9.47 -3.96
CA GLU A 72 5.53 -10.80 -4.48
C GLU A 72 7.03 -10.94 -4.72
N HIS A 73 7.60 -12.10 -4.38
CA HIS A 73 8.97 -12.41 -4.79
C HIS A 73 9.10 -12.30 -6.30
N TRP A 74 10.18 -11.64 -6.75
CA TRP A 74 10.47 -11.55 -8.17
C TRP A 74 10.59 -12.94 -8.78
N LYS A 75 9.81 -13.20 -9.84
CA LYS A 75 9.83 -14.43 -10.61
C LYS A 75 10.36 -14.15 -12.01
N GLN A 76 11.36 -14.92 -12.43
CA GLN A 76 11.86 -14.86 -13.80
C GLN A 76 10.75 -15.30 -14.76
N GLY A 77 10.43 -14.46 -15.75
CA GLY A 77 9.36 -14.72 -16.72
C GLY A 77 7.95 -14.30 -16.31
N ALA A 78 7.76 -13.77 -15.09
CA ALA A 78 6.48 -13.14 -14.74
C ALA A 78 6.33 -11.80 -15.47
N GLU A 79 5.16 -11.58 -16.06
CA GLU A 79 4.78 -10.28 -16.62
C GLU A 79 4.29 -9.38 -15.49
N TYR A 80 5.07 -8.33 -15.21
CA TYR A 80 4.65 -7.26 -14.32
C TYR A 80 4.13 -6.09 -15.16
N GLU A 81 3.12 -5.39 -14.66
CA GLU A 81 2.60 -4.17 -15.30
C GLU A 81 3.71 -3.12 -15.45
N ARG A 82 3.87 -2.58 -16.66
CA ARG A 82 4.96 -1.65 -17.04
C ARG A 82 4.46 -0.28 -17.46
N ILE A 83 3.26 -0.22 -18.02
CA ILE A 83 2.67 0.99 -18.58
C ILE A 83 1.76 1.63 -17.53
N GLY A 84 0.99 0.80 -16.82
CA GLY A 84 0.09 1.23 -15.77
C GLY A 84 -1.10 2.03 -16.30
N LEU A 85 -1.66 1.63 -17.44
CA LEU A 85 -2.88 2.24 -17.98
C LEU A 85 -4.07 1.96 -17.05
N GLU A 86 -4.28 0.69 -16.75
CA GLU A 86 -5.33 0.20 -15.88
C GLU A 86 -4.74 -0.33 -14.56
N ARG A 87 -5.60 -0.56 -13.58
CA ARG A 87 -5.24 -1.23 -12.33
C ARG A 87 -6.12 -2.44 -12.18
N HIS A 88 -5.52 -3.56 -11.79
CA HIS A 88 -6.27 -4.73 -11.36
C HIS A 88 -7.04 -4.40 -10.08
N THR A 89 -8.07 -5.17 -9.80
CA THR A 89 -8.80 -5.13 -8.54
C THR A 89 -8.52 -6.38 -7.72
N GLU A 90 -8.63 -6.25 -6.41
CA GLU A 90 -8.61 -7.36 -5.46
C GLU A 90 -9.88 -7.27 -4.59
N GLU A 91 -10.56 -8.39 -4.43
CA GLU A 91 -11.77 -8.44 -3.60
C GLU A 91 -11.39 -8.64 -2.13
N ILE A 92 -11.84 -7.72 -1.27
CA ILE A 92 -11.77 -7.85 0.19
C ILE A 92 -13.18 -7.68 0.76
N ALA A 93 -13.64 -8.67 1.55
CA ALA A 93 -14.96 -8.64 2.18
C ALA A 93 -16.11 -8.28 1.22
N GLY A 94 -16.09 -8.82 -0.01
CA GLY A 94 -17.10 -8.53 -1.04
C GLY A 94 -17.04 -7.13 -1.63
N ARG A 95 -15.89 -6.45 -1.57
CA ARG A 95 -15.63 -5.15 -2.19
C ARG A 95 -14.37 -5.21 -3.04
N GLU A 96 -14.46 -4.77 -4.28
CA GLU A 96 -13.30 -4.63 -5.15
C GLU A 96 -12.52 -3.37 -4.80
N LEU A 97 -11.25 -3.54 -4.49
CA LEU A 97 -10.29 -2.46 -4.26
C LEU A 97 -9.26 -2.45 -5.38
N PRO A 98 -8.79 -1.27 -5.84
CA PRO A 98 -7.63 -1.19 -6.71
C PRO A 98 -6.42 -1.88 -6.07
N ALA A 99 -5.71 -2.66 -6.87
CA ALA A 99 -4.59 -3.47 -6.43
C ALA A 99 -3.36 -3.29 -7.33
N LEU A 100 -2.18 -3.43 -6.73
CA LEU A 100 -0.89 -3.39 -7.40
C LEU A 100 -0.04 -4.56 -6.91
N VAL A 101 0.57 -5.28 -7.84
CA VAL A 101 1.57 -6.31 -7.52
C VAL A 101 2.95 -5.68 -7.61
N LEU A 102 3.63 -5.57 -6.47
CA LEU A 102 4.96 -4.97 -6.34
C LEU A 102 6.01 -6.08 -6.20
N PRO A 103 6.93 -6.23 -7.17
CA PRO A 103 7.96 -7.26 -7.12
C PRO A 103 9.03 -6.91 -6.07
N VAL A 104 9.22 -7.80 -5.11
CA VAL A 104 10.30 -7.76 -4.12
C VAL A 104 11.61 -8.15 -4.79
N ARG A 105 12.55 -7.21 -4.80
CA ARG A 105 13.93 -7.42 -5.29
C ARG A 105 14.90 -7.33 -4.12
N PRO A 106 16.00 -8.12 -4.10
CA PRO A 106 16.96 -8.12 -2.99
C PRO A 106 17.56 -6.75 -2.64
N SER A 107 17.70 -5.87 -3.64
CA SER A 107 18.25 -4.51 -3.49
C SER A 107 17.17 -3.41 -3.49
N GLY A 108 15.89 -3.78 -3.55
CA GLY A 108 14.79 -2.83 -3.64
C GLY A 108 14.33 -2.34 -2.27
N ASN A 109 14.13 -1.03 -2.14
CA ASN A 109 13.48 -0.47 -0.97
C ASN A 109 11.95 -0.55 -1.14
N MET A 110 11.33 -1.49 -0.43
CA MET A 110 9.89 -1.73 -0.56
C MET A 110 9.05 -0.57 -0.02
N ALA A 111 9.50 0.11 1.03
CA ALA A 111 8.79 1.28 1.56
C ALA A 111 8.69 2.38 0.50
N THR A 112 9.78 2.66 -0.22
CA THR A 112 9.77 3.63 -1.33
C THR A 112 8.80 3.23 -2.44
N LEU A 113 8.73 1.94 -2.82
CA LEU A 113 7.80 1.48 -3.84
C LEU A 113 6.33 1.64 -3.39
N VAL A 114 6.03 1.30 -2.14
CA VAL A 114 4.70 1.50 -1.56
C VAL A 114 4.32 2.98 -1.53
N GLU A 115 5.23 3.88 -1.14
CA GLU A 115 4.98 5.33 -1.15
C GLU A 115 4.67 5.85 -2.55
N VAL A 116 5.44 5.44 -3.56
CA VAL A 116 5.20 5.84 -4.96
C VAL A 116 3.85 5.30 -5.44
N ALA A 117 3.51 4.06 -5.11
CA ALA A 117 2.23 3.44 -5.46
C ALA A 117 1.03 4.21 -4.88
N VAL A 118 1.12 4.62 -3.61
CA VAL A 118 0.11 5.44 -2.92
C VAL A 118 0.02 6.83 -3.54
N ARG A 119 1.15 7.51 -3.80
CA ARG A 119 1.15 8.83 -4.44
C ARG A 119 0.53 8.79 -5.85
N ASP A 120 0.85 7.78 -6.65
CA ASP A 120 0.25 7.58 -7.96
C ASP A 120 -1.27 7.30 -7.84
N HIS A 121 -1.70 6.51 -6.85
CA HIS A 121 -3.11 6.24 -6.60
C HIS A 121 -3.91 7.52 -6.33
N LEU A 122 -3.41 8.35 -5.41
CA LEU A 122 -4.03 9.63 -5.07
C LEU A 122 -4.08 10.57 -6.28
N GLN A 123 -3.00 10.63 -7.06
CA GLN A 123 -2.93 11.50 -8.24
C GLN A 123 -3.84 11.03 -9.38
N ARG A 124 -4.05 9.71 -9.54
CA ARG A 124 -4.95 9.15 -10.57
C ARG A 124 -6.38 9.60 -10.39
N GLY A 125 -6.88 9.68 -9.16
CA GLY A 125 -8.22 10.19 -8.88
C GLY A 125 -8.42 11.64 -9.33
N LEU A 126 -7.34 12.42 -9.42
CA LEU A 126 -7.37 13.84 -9.81
C LEU A 126 -7.11 14.08 -11.30
N ARG A 127 -6.17 13.32 -11.90
CA ARG A 127 -5.58 13.63 -13.22
C ARG A 127 -5.52 12.46 -14.19
N GLY A 128 -6.15 11.32 -13.85
CA GLY A 128 -6.00 10.07 -14.59
C GLY A 128 -4.58 9.49 -14.51
N SER A 129 -4.34 8.38 -15.21
CA SER A 129 -3.02 7.72 -15.21
C SER A 129 -1.96 8.52 -15.94
N ALA A 130 -0.70 8.41 -15.50
CA ALA A 130 0.43 9.05 -16.19
C ALA A 130 0.58 8.54 -17.64
N ALA A 131 0.34 7.25 -17.87
CA ALA A 131 0.35 6.64 -19.19
C ALA A 131 -0.71 7.23 -20.12
N ALA A 132 -1.96 7.36 -19.66
CA ALA A 132 -3.02 7.95 -20.47
C ALA A 132 -2.71 9.40 -20.86
N ARG A 133 -2.11 10.17 -19.94
CA ARG A 133 -1.66 11.54 -20.25
C ARG A 133 -0.54 11.59 -21.29
N LEU A 134 0.40 10.65 -21.22
CA LEU A 134 1.48 10.55 -22.21
C LEU A 134 0.92 10.15 -23.58
N GLU A 135 -0.01 9.20 -23.62
CA GLU A 135 -0.67 8.77 -24.84
C GLU A 135 -1.45 9.93 -25.50
N ALA A 136 -2.18 10.72 -24.71
CA ALA A 136 -2.89 11.90 -25.20
C ALA A 136 -1.93 12.94 -25.83
N ARG A 137 -0.74 13.14 -25.24
CA ARG A 137 0.29 14.05 -25.79
C ARG A 137 0.84 13.55 -27.13
N PHE A 138 1.08 12.25 -27.27
CA PHE A 138 1.51 11.68 -28.55
C PHE A 138 0.46 11.85 -29.64
N LYS A 139 -0.82 11.60 -29.33
CA LYS A 139 -1.92 11.78 -30.29
C LYS A 139 -2.08 13.24 -30.73
N ALA A 140 -1.87 14.19 -29.82
CA ALA A 140 -1.95 15.63 -30.13
C ALA A 140 -0.77 16.15 -30.97
N GLY A 141 0.42 15.56 -30.85
CA GLY A 141 1.61 15.98 -31.62
C GLY A 141 1.76 15.28 -32.98
N ALA A 142 0.92 14.30 -33.28
CA ALA A 142 0.89 13.59 -34.57
C ALA A 142 -0.14 14.17 -35.57
N GLN A 143 -0.79 15.28 -35.21
CA GLN A 143 -1.64 16.13 -36.06
C GLN A 143 -0.88 17.40 -36.43
#